data_AF-A0A1Q7UQG6-F1
#
_entry.id   AF-A0A1Q7UQG6-F1
#
_cell.length_a   1.000
_cell.length_b   1.000
_cell.length_c   1.000
_cell.angle_alpha   90.00
_cell.angle_beta   90.00
_cell.angle_gamma   90.00
#
_symmetry.space_group_name_H-M   'P 1'
#
loop_
_entity.id
_entity.type
_entity.pdbx_description
1 polymer ?
#
loop_
_entity_poly.entity_id
_entity_poly.type
_entity_poly.pdbx_seq_one_letter_code
_entity_poly.pdbx_strand_id
1 'polypeptide(L)'
;MRSMVDFLGELCGCVKRVDPHAKTAIALLPQDLGQVDELAALPHLDTVGGHLFWQLLHEDVSVVEKWGRSIVEGARQYGKRSQLWLQNFNLVGGEEQALESAFKQIVGLEPDEVAGYYYWRNNEDPWCVWQTTRRLLRSIPRRQLFWHKMVSSS
;
A
#
# COMPACT_ATOMS: atom_id res chain seq x y z
N MET A 1 -5.97 -20.40 -11.34
CA MET A 1 -5.42 -19.09 -10.93
C MET A 1 -4.41 -18.51 -11.92
N ARG A 2 -3.59 -19.34 -12.60
CA ARG A 2 -2.65 -18.92 -13.67
C ARG A 2 -3.22 -17.90 -14.67
N SER A 3 -4.46 -18.13 -15.12
CA SER A 3 -5.15 -17.22 -16.08
C SER A 3 -5.32 -15.77 -15.60
N MET A 4 -5.43 -15.51 -14.29
CA MET A 4 -5.58 -14.13 -13.79
C MET A 4 -4.23 -13.41 -13.76
N VAL A 5 -3.19 -14.08 -13.27
CA VAL A 5 -1.82 -13.56 -13.25
C VAL A 5 -1.32 -13.30 -14.66
N ASP A 6 -1.55 -14.25 -15.58
CA ASP A 6 -1.18 -14.11 -16.98
C ASP A 6 -1.88 -12.89 -17.61
N PHE A 7 -3.19 -12.74 -17.39
CA PHE A 7 -3.95 -11.59 -17.85
C PHE A 7 -3.43 -10.25 -17.29
N LEU A 8 -3.13 -10.19 -15.99
CA LEU A 8 -2.57 -8.99 -15.36
C LEU A 8 -1.17 -8.66 -15.91
N GLY A 9 -0.35 -9.68 -16.17
CA GLY A 9 0.94 -9.56 -16.82
C GLY A 9 0.85 -9.00 -18.24
N GLU A 10 -0.08 -9.52 -19.04
CA GLU A 10 -0.37 -9.04 -20.39
C GLU A 10 -0.84 -7.58 -20.37
N LEU A 11 -1.74 -7.22 -19.45
CA LEU A 11 -2.25 -5.86 -19.31
C LEU A 11 -1.11 -4.88 -18.95
N CYS A 12 -0.25 -5.24 -18.00
CA CYS A 12 0.93 -4.44 -17.66
C CYS A 12 1.86 -4.30 -18.89
N GLY A 13 2.06 -5.38 -19.64
CA GLY A 13 2.81 -5.37 -20.88
C GLY A 13 2.21 -4.45 -21.96
N CYS A 14 0.87 -4.43 -22.10
CA CYS A 14 0.17 -3.51 -22.99
C CYS A 14 0.46 -2.05 -22.63
N VAL A 15 0.36 -1.69 -21.35
CA VAL A 15 0.65 -0.33 -20.86
C VAL A 15 2.09 0.05 -21.18
N LYS A 16 3.06 -0.82 -20.89
CA LYS A 16 4.48 -0.56 -21.15
C LYS A 16 4.85 -0.42 -22.63
N ARG A 17 4.09 -1.06 -23.53
CA ARG A 17 4.28 -0.88 -24.98
C ARG A 17 3.81 0.48 -25.47
N VAL A 18 2.79 1.06 -24.84
CA VAL A 18 2.30 2.41 -25.17
C VAL A 18 3.20 3.46 -24.55
N ASP A 19 3.53 3.30 -23.27
CA ASP A 19 4.44 4.18 -22.54
C ASP A 19 5.34 3.37 -21.60
N PRO A 20 6.63 3.21 -21.92
CA PRO A 20 7.58 2.50 -21.06
C PRO A 20 7.75 3.12 -19.65
N HIS A 21 7.42 4.41 -19.50
CA HIS A 21 7.57 5.14 -18.25
C HIS A 21 6.33 5.09 -17.35
N ALA A 22 5.16 4.73 -17.90
CA ALA A 22 3.93 4.57 -17.14
C ALA A 22 4.11 3.55 -16.01
N LYS A 23 3.70 3.89 -14.79
CA LYS A 23 3.80 3.01 -13.62
C LYS A 23 2.61 2.08 -13.53
N THR A 24 2.90 0.80 -13.33
CA THR A 24 1.91 -0.26 -13.13
C THR A 24 1.94 -0.71 -11.68
N ALA A 25 0.76 -0.92 -11.11
CA ALA A 25 0.60 -1.33 -9.73
C ALA A 25 -0.56 -2.29 -9.60
N ILE A 26 -0.41 -3.30 -8.76
CA ILE A 26 -1.47 -4.23 -8.37
C ILE A 26 -1.51 -4.25 -6.85
N ALA A 27 -2.68 -3.97 -6.28
CA ALA A 27 -2.92 -4.05 -4.84
C ALA A 27 -3.81 -5.25 -4.51
N LEU A 28 -3.36 -6.07 -3.57
CA LEU A 28 -4.05 -7.29 -3.13
C LEU A 28 -4.91 -7.03 -1.90
N LEU A 29 -5.96 -7.84 -1.74
CA LEU A 29 -6.64 -7.96 -0.46
C LEU A 29 -5.85 -8.90 0.47
N PRO A 30 -6.04 -8.82 1.80
CA PRO A 30 -5.30 -9.64 2.76
C PRO A 30 -5.39 -11.15 2.54
N GLN A 31 -6.55 -11.65 2.09
CA GLN A 31 -6.74 -13.06 1.76
C GLN A 31 -5.95 -13.53 0.54
N ASP A 32 -5.54 -12.61 -0.34
CA ASP A 32 -4.84 -12.90 -1.59
C ASP A 32 -3.32 -12.73 -1.49
N LEU A 33 -2.78 -12.40 -0.31
CA LEU A 33 -1.35 -12.15 -0.11
C LEU A 33 -0.45 -13.35 -0.43
N GLY A 34 -1.00 -14.57 -0.49
CA GLY A 34 -0.28 -15.74 -1.01
C GLY A 34 0.15 -15.61 -2.48
N GLN A 35 -0.38 -14.62 -3.21
CA GLN A 35 -0.07 -14.36 -4.63
C GLN A 35 1.03 -13.29 -4.82
N VAL A 36 1.58 -12.72 -3.73
CA VAL A 36 2.59 -11.65 -3.82
C VAL A 36 3.78 -12.07 -4.67
N ASP A 37 4.35 -13.25 -4.43
CA ASP A 37 5.54 -13.73 -5.16
C ASP A 37 5.25 -13.95 -6.66
N GLU A 38 4.10 -14.54 -6.97
CA GLU A 38 3.69 -14.82 -8.34
C GLU A 38 3.48 -13.51 -9.14
N LEU A 39 2.84 -12.50 -8.53
CA LEU A 39 2.67 -11.19 -9.14
C LEU A 39 3.98 -10.40 -9.21
N ALA A 40 4.81 -10.45 -8.18
CA ALA A 40 6.09 -9.75 -8.13
C ALA A 40 7.06 -10.28 -9.20
N ALA A 41 6.92 -11.53 -9.63
CA ALA A 41 7.69 -12.11 -10.74
C ALA A 41 7.31 -11.55 -12.12
N LEU A 42 6.16 -10.86 -12.26
CA LEU A 42 5.75 -10.29 -13.55
C LEU A 42 6.73 -9.20 -14.00
N PRO A 43 7.28 -9.27 -15.22
CA PRO A 43 8.34 -8.37 -15.67
C PRO A 43 7.86 -6.91 -15.80
N HIS A 44 6.62 -6.72 -16.21
CA HIS A 44 6.06 -5.40 -16.49
C HIS A 44 5.31 -4.77 -15.32
N LEU A 45 5.18 -5.45 -14.18
CA LEU A 45 4.64 -4.90 -12.96
C LEU A 45 5.72 -4.09 -12.22
N ASP A 46 5.47 -2.83 -11.85
CA ASP A 46 6.44 -2.01 -11.11
C ASP A 46 6.25 -2.09 -9.59
N THR A 47 4.99 -2.16 -9.15
CA THR A 47 4.60 -2.02 -7.74
C THR A 47 3.63 -3.14 -7.33
N VAL A 48 3.94 -3.80 -6.21
CA VAL A 48 3.02 -4.70 -5.53
C VAL A 48 2.53 -4.01 -4.27
N GLY A 49 1.23 -3.98 -4.07
CA GLY A 49 0.63 -3.35 -2.91
C GLY A 49 -0.38 -4.23 -2.22
N GLY A 50 -0.94 -3.70 -1.14
CA GLY A 50 -2.06 -4.35 -0.48
C GLY A 50 -2.91 -3.42 0.36
N HIS A 51 -4.17 -3.83 0.45
CA HIS A 51 -5.23 -3.16 1.16
C HIS A 51 -5.31 -3.69 2.60
N LEU A 52 -4.91 -2.87 3.57
CA LEU A 52 -4.76 -3.32 4.97
C LEU A 52 -6.05 -3.09 5.76
N PHE A 53 -7.13 -3.77 5.34
CA PHE A 53 -8.49 -3.59 5.83
C PHE A 53 -8.81 -4.33 7.14
N TRP A 54 -8.05 -4.07 8.21
CA TRP A 54 -8.26 -4.77 9.49
C TRP A 54 -9.72 -4.64 9.97
N GLN A 55 -10.34 -3.46 9.83
CA GLN A 55 -11.67 -3.18 10.37
C GLN A 55 -12.75 -3.88 9.59
N LEU A 56 -12.64 -3.84 8.25
CA LEU A 56 -13.61 -4.43 7.35
C LEU A 56 -13.61 -5.95 7.46
N LEU A 57 -12.45 -6.52 7.80
CA LEU A 57 -12.26 -7.96 7.98
C LEU A 57 -12.49 -8.39 9.43
N HIS A 58 -12.86 -7.47 10.33
CA HIS A 58 -13.07 -7.74 11.76
C HIS A 58 -11.84 -8.34 12.46
N GLU A 59 -10.65 -7.90 12.04
CA GLU A 59 -9.36 -8.32 12.58
C GLU A 59 -8.81 -7.29 13.57
N ASP A 60 -7.96 -7.74 14.48
CA ASP A 60 -7.21 -6.85 15.36
C ASP A 60 -6.19 -6.01 14.58
N VAL A 61 -5.98 -4.76 14.96
CA VAL A 61 -5.06 -3.86 14.26
C VAL A 61 -3.61 -4.38 14.16
N SER A 62 -3.18 -5.29 15.04
CA SER A 62 -1.86 -5.92 14.98
C SER A 62 -1.62 -6.76 13.72
N VAL A 63 -2.67 -7.20 13.00
CA VAL A 63 -2.50 -7.96 11.75
C VAL A 63 -1.95 -7.10 10.61
N VAL A 64 -2.08 -5.77 10.71
CA VAL A 64 -1.61 -4.81 9.71
C VAL A 64 -0.11 -4.97 9.46
N GLU A 65 0.69 -5.13 10.53
CA GLU A 65 2.12 -5.37 10.42
C GLU A 65 2.42 -6.67 9.65
N LYS A 66 1.73 -7.76 9.97
CA LYS A 66 1.92 -9.06 9.31
C LYS A 66 1.64 -8.97 7.82
N TRP A 67 0.49 -8.39 7.44
CA TRP A 67 0.11 -8.24 6.05
C TRP A 67 1.04 -7.29 5.29
N GLY A 68 1.36 -6.15 5.89
CA GLY A 68 2.28 -5.18 5.30
C GLY A 68 3.67 -5.79 5.06
N ARG A 69 4.17 -6.56 6.03
CA ARG A 69 5.47 -7.24 5.94
C ARG A 69 5.53 -8.20 4.75
N SER A 70 4.50 -9.02 4.56
CA SER A 70 4.43 -9.94 3.42
C SER A 70 4.54 -9.22 2.07
N ILE A 71 3.93 -8.05 1.95
CA ILE A 71 3.98 -7.23 0.72
C ILE A 71 5.36 -6.60 0.55
N VAL A 72 5.91 -5.97 1.59
CA VAL A 72 7.20 -5.27 1.53
C VAL A 72 8.34 -6.25 1.24
N GLU A 73 8.40 -7.37 1.96
CA GLU A 73 9.45 -8.37 1.79
C GLU A 73 9.32 -9.06 0.42
N GLY A 74 8.11 -9.45 0.02
CA GLY A 74 7.86 -10.05 -1.30
C GLY A 74 8.18 -9.11 -2.46
N ALA A 75 7.75 -7.86 -2.40
CA ALA A 75 8.12 -6.87 -3.44
C ALA A 75 9.64 -6.68 -3.53
N ARG A 76 10.31 -6.54 -2.38
CA ARG A 76 11.77 -6.33 -2.30
C ARG A 76 12.55 -7.49 -2.88
N GLN A 77 12.11 -8.74 -2.65
CA GLN A 77 12.76 -9.94 -3.18
C GLN A 77 12.87 -9.93 -4.71
N TYR A 78 11.89 -9.34 -5.41
CA TYR A 78 11.86 -9.25 -6.87
C TYR A 78 12.27 -7.88 -7.41
N GLY A 79 12.81 -7.00 -6.56
CA GLY A 79 13.19 -5.64 -6.95
C GLY A 79 12.01 -4.75 -7.37
N LYS A 80 10.80 -5.07 -6.90
CA LYS A 80 9.59 -4.27 -7.11
C LYS A 80 9.42 -3.24 -5.99
N ARG A 81 8.62 -2.21 -6.26
CA ARG A 81 8.19 -1.27 -5.22
C ARG A 81 7.04 -1.87 -4.40
N SER A 82 6.97 -1.46 -3.15
CA SER A 82 5.91 -1.83 -2.20
C SER A 82 4.96 -0.65 -1.94
N GLN A 83 3.65 -0.92 -1.95
CA GLN A 83 2.63 0.09 -1.64
C GLN A 83 1.62 -0.40 -0.60
N LEU A 84 1.56 0.26 0.56
CA LEU A 84 0.66 -0.12 1.64
C LEU A 84 -0.51 0.87 1.76
N TRP A 85 -1.74 0.36 1.69
CA TRP A 85 -2.96 1.17 1.77
C TRP A 85 -3.54 1.14 3.19
N LEU A 86 -3.51 2.29 3.86
CA LEU A 86 -4.13 2.50 5.17
C LEU A 86 -5.66 2.51 5.04
N GLN A 87 -6.34 1.75 5.90
CA GLN A 87 -7.79 1.86 6.06
C GLN A 87 -8.16 3.11 6.89
N ASN A 88 -8.40 4.22 6.21
CA ASN A 88 -8.89 5.48 6.79
C ASN A 88 -10.39 5.70 6.49
N PHE A 89 -11.17 4.63 6.46
CA PHE A 89 -12.60 4.62 6.12
C PHE A 89 -13.33 3.54 6.93
N ASN A 90 -14.67 3.63 7.03
CA ASN A 90 -15.52 2.79 7.89
C ASN A 90 -15.18 2.91 9.40
N LEU A 91 -14.60 4.04 9.83
CA LEU A 91 -14.25 4.26 11.22
C LEU A 91 -15.43 4.85 12.01
N VAL A 92 -15.68 4.28 13.18
CA VAL A 92 -16.61 4.81 14.19
C VAL A 92 -15.85 5.58 15.28
N GLY A 93 -16.56 6.40 16.06
CA GLY A 93 -15.95 7.20 17.12
C GLY A 93 -15.12 6.36 18.10
N GLY A 94 -13.89 6.78 18.37
CA GLY A 94 -12.96 6.10 19.26
C GLY A 94 -11.95 5.18 18.56
N GLU A 95 -12.07 4.96 17.25
CA GLU A 95 -11.14 4.14 16.47
C GLU A 95 -9.90 4.90 15.97
N GLU A 96 -9.74 6.19 16.33
CA GLU A 96 -8.58 7.00 15.95
C GLU A 96 -7.26 6.39 16.44
N GLN A 97 -7.27 5.78 17.64
CA GLN A 97 -6.08 5.12 18.18
C GLN A 97 -5.69 3.89 17.35
N ALA A 98 -6.67 3.14 16.83
CA ALA A 98 -6.42 2.02 15.92
C ALA A 98 -5.87 2.53 14.59
N LEU A 99 -6.43 3.62 14.04
CA LEU A 99 -5.89 4.27 12.83
C LEU A 99 -4.43 4.70 13.01
N GLU A 100 -4.09 5.33 14.14
CA GLU A 100 -2.71 5.70 14.46
C GLU A 100 -1.79 4.48 14.60
N SER A 101 -2.27 3.41 15.25
CA SER A 101 -1.52 2.17 15.43
C SER A 101 -1.20 1.51 14.08
N ALA A 102 -2.23 1.35 13.23
CA ALA A 102 -2.09 0.83 11.87
C ALA A 102 -1.07 1.65 11.06
N PHE A 103 -1.16 2.98 11.12
CA PHE A 103 -0.23 3.84 10.40
C PHE A 103 1.22 3.69 10.88
N LYS A 104 1.44 3.63 12.20
CA LYS A 104 2.79 3.42 12.76
C LYS A 104 3.38 2.08 12.32
N GLN A 105 2.57 1.03 12.31
CA GLN A 105 3.00 -0.28 11.81
C GLN A 105 3.38 -0.21 10.32
N ILE A 106 2.53 0.42 9.48
CA ILE A 106 2.81 0.62 8.05
C ILE A 106 4.13 1.36 7.83
N VAL A 107 4.32 2.52 8.46
CA VAL A 107 5.53 3.33 8.29
C VAL A 107 6.77 2.64 8.86
N GLY A 108 6.62 1.86 9.93
CA GLY A 108 7.69 1.08 10.54
C GLY A 108 8.25 -0.02 9.63
N LEU A 109 7.47 -0.49 8.66
CA LEU A 109 7.91 -1.45 7.64
C LEU A 109 8.71 -0.80 6.49
N GLU A 110 8.78 0.53 6.46
CA GLU A 110 9.45 1.33 5.44
C GLU A 110 9.03 0.95 3.99
N PRO A 111 7.73 0.97 3.65
CA PRO A 111 7.28 0.74 2.29
C PRO A 111 7.71 1.88 1.36
N ASP A 112 7.76 1.62 0.06
CA ASP A 112 8.11 2.64 -0.93
C ASP A 112 7.01 3.70 -1.09
N GLU A 113 5.77 3.31 -0.82
CA GLU A 113 4.57 4.14 -0.96
C GLU A 113 3.54 3.83 0.13
N VAL A 114 2.92 4.88 0.68
CA VAL A 114 1.77 4.77 1.59
C VAL A 114 0.59 5.47 0.93
N ALA A 115 -0.53 4.78 0.83
CA ALA A 115 -1.76 5.29 0.23
C ALA A 115 -2.91 5.28 1.25
N GLY A 116 -3.94 6.08 0.97
CA GLY A 116 -5.17 6.12 1.75
C GLY A 116 -6.37 6.33 0.83
N TYR A 117 -7.56 6.11 1.37
CA TYR A 117 -8.82 6.26 0.65
C TYR A 117 -9.41 7.65 0.83
N TYR A 118 -10.45 7.90 0.05
CA TYR A 118 -11.33 9.03 0.24
C TYR A 118 -11.96 9.00 1.64
N TYR A 119 -11.62 9.97 2.47
CA TYR A 119 -11.96 10.02 3.90
C TYR A 119 -13.46 10.21 4.20
N TRP A 120 -14.27 10.56 3.21
CA TRP A 120 -15.74 10.64 3.33
C TRP A 120 -16.43 9.29 3.13
N ARG A 121 -15.67 8.23 2.87
CA ARG A 121 -16.19 6.88 2.71
C ARG A 121 -16.62 6.32 4.07
N ASN A 122 -17.91 6.47 4.41
CA ASN A 122 -18.57 5.79 5.52
C ASN A 122 -17.91 5.96 6.91
N ASN A 123 -17.21 7.07 7.15
CA ASN A 123 -16.74 7.40 8.49
C ASN A 123 -17.85 8.10 9.27
N GLU A 124 -17.95 7.84 10.56
CA GLU A 124 -18.88 8.56 11.45
C GLU A 124 -18.51 10.05 11.54
N ASP A 125 -17.22 10.35 11.67
CA ASP A 125 -16.67 11.71 11.55
C ASP A 125 -15.57 11.77 10.47
N PRO A 126 -15.93 12.04 9.21
CA PRO A 126 -14.98 12.16 8.11
C PRO A 126 -13.92 13.25 8.33
N TRP A 127 -14.26 14.34 9.01
CA TRP A 127 -13.34 15.45 9.22
C TRP A 127 -12.27 15.11 10.25
N CYS A 128 -12.65 14.47 11.35
CA CYS A 128 -11.71 13.92 12.32
C CYS A 128 -10.73 12.94 11.66
N VAL A 129 -11.24 11.99 10.86
CA VAL A 129 -10.41 11.02 10.14
C VAL A 129 -9.45 11.71 9.17
N TRP A 130 -9.90 12.74 8.45
CA TRP A 130 -9.02 13.53 7.58
C TRP A 130 -7.91 14.24 8.37
N GLN A 131 -8.24 14.92 9.47
CA GLN A 131 -7.25 15.63 10.29
C GLN A 131 -6.22 14.67 10.89
N THR A 132 -6.68 13.52 11.38
CA THR A 132 -5.80 12.47 11.92
C THR A 132 -4.90 11.91 10.84
N THR A 133 -5.45 11.50 9.69
CA THR A 133 -4.65 10.99 8.55
C THR A 133 -3.63 12.02 8.08
N ARG A 134 -4.03 13.30 7.95
CA ARG A 134 -3.13 14.40 7.56
C ARG A 134 -2.01 14.63 8.56
N ARG A 135 -2.28 14.55 9.86
CA ARG A 135 -1.25 14.65 10.92
C ARG A 135 -0.27 13.48 10.82
N LEU A 136 -0.76 12.27 10.62
CA LEU A 136 0.05 11.06 10.46
C LEU A 136 0.95 11.10 9.22
N LEU A 137 0.42 11.52 8.07
CA LEU A 137 1.22 11.71 6.85
C LEU A 137 2.38 12.71 7.05
N ARG A 138 2.17 13.74 7.86
CA ARG A 138 3.21 14.72 8.21
C ARG A 138 4.26 14.18 9.18
N SER A 139 4.00 13.08 9.88
CA SER A 139 4.95 12.45 10.79
C SER A 139 5.87 11.43 10.11
N ILE A 140 5.70 11.16 8.81
CA ILE A 140 6.59 10.25 8.07
C ILE A 140 8.03 10.80 8.12
N PRO A 141 9.03 9.99 8.54
CA PRO A 141 10.42 10.43 8.58
C PRO A 141 10.91 10.94 7.23
N ARG A 142 11.59 12.10 7.20
CA ARG A 142 12.09 12.71 5.96
C ARG A 142 12.96 11.77 5.11
N ARG A 143 13.72 10.88 5.76
CA ARG A 143 14.56 9.88 5.09
C ARG A 143 13.76 8.89 4.23
N GLN A 144 12.48 8.67 4.55
CA GLN A 144 11.59 7.78 3.81
C GLN A 144 10.81 8.52 2.72
N LEU A 145 10.85 9.86 2.68
CA LEU A 145 10.20 10.62 1.62
C LEU A 145 11.07 10.58 0.36
N PHE A 146 10.43 10.39 -0.79
CA PHE A 146 11.06 10.25 -2.11
C PHE A 146 11.95 11.44 -2.56
N TRP A 147 11.97 12.55 -1.80
CA TRP A 147 12.67 13.79 -2.14
C TRP A 147 14.21 13.74 -2.10
N HIS A 148 14.85 12.56 -1.95
CA HIS A 148 16.30 12.44 -1.76
C HIS A 148 17.12 11.91 -2.95
N LYS A 149 16.62 11.94 -4.18
CA LYS A 149 17.43 11.62 -5.40
C LYS A 149 17.33 12.64 -6.54
N MET A 150 17.24 13.93 -6.23
CA MET A 150 17.56 15.00 -7.20
C MET A 150 18.73 15.86 -6.70
N VAL A 151 19.82 15.22 -6.28
CA VAL A 151 21.11 15.90 -6.09
C VAL A 151 22.12 15.25 -7.03
N SER A 152 22.32 15.94 -8.15
CA SER A 152 23.48 15.95 -9.07
C SER A 152 24.09 14.61 -9.50
N SER A 153 23.72 14.18 -10.70
CA SER A 153 24.70 13.57 -11.61
C SER A 153 25.41 14.73 -12.34
N SER A 154 26.57 15.11 -11.85
CA SER A 154 27.56 15.90 -12.59
C SER A 154 28.46 14.99 -13.40
#